data_AF-M3DGJ7-F1
#
_entry.id   AF-M3DGJ7-F1
#
_cell.length_a   1.000
_cell.length_b   1.000
_cell.length_c   1.000
_cell.angle_alpha   90.00
_cell.angle_beta   90.00
_cell.angle_gamma   90.00
#
_symmetry.space_group_name_H-M   'P 1'
#
loop_
_entity.id
_entity.type
_entity.pdbx_description
1 polymer ?
#
loop_
_entity_poly.entity_id
_entity_poly.type
_entity_poly.pdbx_seq_one_letter_code
_entity_poly.pdbx_strand_id
1 'polypeptide(L)'
;AAAPPDWPAADTQAARALARARATRTPVLRHGDRPALADLVPPHDADAHARALLAPVERSPALVDTLRTWLSLHGSWDRTAVALDVHRNTVRQRIARCGALLEADLDDPDVRMELWFALRRT
;
A
#
# COMPACT_ATOMS: atom_id res chain seq x y z
N ALA A 1 22.33 -17.99 -2.84
CA ALA A 1 23.61 -17.41 -2.41
C ALA A 1 24.14 -16.52 -3.53
N ALA A 2 24.80 -15.41 -3.20
CA ALA A 2 25.36 -14.49 -4.20
C ALA A 2 26.46 -15.18 -5.02
N ALA A 3 26.47 -14.99 -6.34
CA ALA A 3 27.55 -15.47 -7.21
C ALA A 3 28.76 -14.52 -7.14
N PRO A 4 29.97 -14.91 -7.57
CA PRO A 4 31.15 -14.04 -7.58
C PRO A 4 30.96 -12.62 -8.14
N PRO A 5 30.23 -12.40 -9.25
CA PRO A 5 29.96 -11.03 -9.72
C PRO A 5 29.08 -10.20 -8.77
N ASP A 6 28.29 -10.84 -7.91
CA ASP A 6 27.38 -10.17 -6.97
C ASP A 6 28.05 -9.81 -5.63
N TRP A 7 29.28 -10.26 -5.39
CA TRP A 7 29.97 -10.07 -4.10
C TRP A 7 30.14 -8.62 -3.67
N PRO A 8 30.51 -7.66 -4.55
CA PRO A 8 30.60 -6.25 -4.14
C PRO A 8 29.25 -5.68 -3.68
N ALA A 9 28.16 -6.11 -4.31
CA ALA A 9 26.82 -5.72 -3.90
C ALA A 9 26.45 -6.38 -2.57
N ALA A 10 26.71 -7.68 -2.39
CA ALA A 10 26.45 -8.41 -1.16
C ALA A 10 27.22 -7.84 0.05
N ASP A 11 28.48 -7.43 -0.14
CA ASP A 11 29.29 -6.77 0.90
C ASP A 11 28.69 -5.41 1.30
N THR A 12 28.31 -4.58 0.32
CA THR A 12 27.62 -3.31 0.57
C THR A 12 26.31 -3.51 1.33
N GLN A 13 25.55 -4.56 0.98
CA GLN A 13 24.30 -4.93 1.64
C GLN A 13 24.52 -5.36 3.09
N ALA A 14 25.52 -6.21 3.35
CA ALA A 14 25.91 -6.67 4.67
C ALA A 14 26.38 -5.51 5.56
N ALA A 15 27.20 -4.60 5.03
CA ALA A 15 27.67 -3.41 5.73
C ALA A 15 26.51 -2.50 6.17
N ARG A 16 25.53 -2.27 5.29
CA ARG A 16 24.31 -1.49 5.62
C ARG A 16 23.45 -2.18 6.68
N ALA A 17 23.26 -3.50 6.57
CA ALA A 17 22.50 -4.28 7.55
C ALA A 17 23.15 -4.24 8.95
N LEU A 18 24.47 -4.38 9.02
CA LEU A 18 25.24 -4.28 10.26
C LEU A 18 25.15 -2.90 10.92
N ALA A 19 25.27 -1.82 10.14
CA ALA A 19 25.14 -0.46 10.65
C ALA A 19 23.78 -0.22 11.31
N ARG A 20 22.71 -0.75 10.70
CA ARG A 20 21.35 -0.63 11.24
C ARG A 20 21.11 -1.50 12.47
N ALA A 21 21.54 -2.76 12.44
CA ALA A 21 21.46 -3.68 13.58
C ALA A 21 22.09 -3.07 14.84
N ARG A 22 23.23 -2.39 14.68
CA ARG A 22 23.89 -1.63 15.76
C ARG A 22 23.04 -0.46 16.27
N ALA A 23 22.46 0.33 15.37
CA ALA A 23 21.62 1.47 15.74
C ALA A 23 20.33 1.07 16.48
N THR A 24 19.72 -0.07 16.10
CA THR A 24 18.45 -0.55 16.67
C THR A 24 18.63 -1.56 17.81
N ARG A 25 19.87 -1.90 18.18
CA ARG A 25 20.21 -2.96 19.15
C ARG A 25 19.57 -4.32 18.83
N THR A 26 19.52 -4.66 17.54
CA THR A 26 18.95 -5.93 17.06
C THR A 26 20.08 -6.90 16.70
N PRO A 27 20.03 -8.19 17.09
CA PRO A 27 21.16 -9.11 16.91
C PRO A 27 21.47 -9.48 15.46
N VAL A 28 20.45 -9.57 14.59
CA VAL A 28 20.61 -9.87 13.16
C VAL A 28 19.54 -9.11 12.36
N LEU A 29 19.92 -8.57 11.21
CA LEU A 29 19.02 -7.91 10.26
C LEU A 29 19.38 -8.35 8.83
N ARG A 30 18.40 -8.73 8.00
CA ARG A 30 18.66 -9.17 6.63
C ARG A 30 18.50 -8.00 5.66
N HIS A 31 19.37 -7.94 4.66
CA HIS A 31 19.16 -7.00 3.56
C HIS A 31 17.91 -7.42 2.78
N GLY A 32 16.93 -6.52 2.67
CA GLY A 32 15.58 -6.83 2.18
C GLY A 32 14.50 -6.61 3.24
N ASP A 33 14.86 -6.71 4.53
CA ASP A 33 14.01 -6.34 5.67
C ASP A 33 14.00 -4.81 5.84
N ARG A 34 13.85 -4.05 4.75
CA ARG A 34 13.60 -2.62 4.88
C ARG A 34 12.18 -2.53 5.41
N PRO A 35 11.97 -2.05 6.66
CA PRO A 35 10.61 -1.79 7.11
C PRO A 35 10.00 -0.85 6.08
N ALA A 36 8.91 -1.29 5.46
CA ALA A 36 8.03 -0.40 4.73
C ALA A 36 7.61 0.72 5.68
N LEU A 37 7.18 1.87 5.15
CA LEU A 37 6.63 2.92 6.01
C LEU A 37 5.52 2.36 6.92
N ALA A 38 4.74 1.40 6.41
CA ALA A 38 3.70 0.67 7.14
C ALA A 38 4.22 -0.17 8.33
N ASP A 39 5.49 -0.59 8.32
CA ASP A 39 6.10 -1.40 9.39
C ASP A 39 6.63 -0.54 10.55
N LEU A 40 6.54 0.79 10.43
CA LEU A 40 6.88 1.72 11.52
C LEU A 40 5.77 1.81 12.58
N VAL A 41 4.57 1.33 12.26
CA VAL A 41 3.42 1.25 13.17
C VAL A 41 3.25 -0.22 13.59
N PRO A 42 2.98 -0.52 14.88
CA PRO A 42 2.70 -1.89 15.30
C PRO A 42 1.62 -2.53 14.41
N PRO A 43 1.81 -3.78 13.93
CA PRO A 43 0.90 -4.37 12.95
C PRO A 43 -0.57 -4.38 13.37
N HIS A 44 -0.85 -4.62 14.66
CA HIS A 44 -2.21 -4.61 15.18
C HIS A 44 -2.87 -3.23 15.11
N ASP A 45 -2.12 -2.17 15.40
CA ASP A 45 -2.64 -0.80 15.36
C ASP A 45 -2.92 -0.37 13.92
N ALA A 46 -2.04 -0.74 12.99
CA ALA A 46 -2.23 -0.51 11.57
C ALA A 46 -3.40 -1.32 10.98
N ASP A 47 -3.64 -2.56 11.42
CA ASP A 47 -4.81 -3.36 11.02
C ASP A 47 -6.11 -2.78 11.57
N ALA A 48 -6.09 -2.32 12.83
CA ALA A 48 -7.24 -1.67 13.45
C ALA A 48 -7.59 -0.35 12.74
N HIS A 49 -6.57 0.45 12.41
CA HIS A 49 -6.75 1.68 11.62
C HIS A 49 -7.32 1.39 10.23
N ALA A 50 -6.74 0.42 9.50
CA ALA A 50 -7.20 0.05 8.17
C ALA A 50 -8.68 -0.39 8.16
N ARG A 51 -9.08 -1.23 9.12
CA ARG A 51 -10.49 -1.65 9.27
C ARG A 51 -11.40 -0.48 9.60
N ALA A 52 -11.00 0.40 10.52
CA ALA A 52 -11.80 1.57 10.88
C ALA A 52 -11.97 2.52 9.68
N LEU A 53 -10.89 2.77 8.93
CA LEU A 53 -10.89 3.64 7.75
C LEU A 53 -11.75 3.07 6.62
N LEU A 54 -11.71 1.75 6.37
CA LEU A 54 -12.41 1.13 5.24
C LEU A 54 -13.85 0.67 5.57
N ALA A 55 -14.23 0.61 6.86
CA ALA A 55 -15.57 0.20 7.30
C ALA A 55 -16.74 0.86 6.53
N PRO A 56 -16.70 2.16 6.15
CA PRO A 56 -17.79 2.78 5.40
C PRO A 56 -18.03 2.18 4.01
N VAL A 57 -16.98 1.66 3.36
CA VAL A 57 -17.03 1.10 1.99
C VAL A 57 -17.03 -0.43 1.94
N GLU A 58 -16.60 -1.11 3.01
CA GLU A 58 -16.51 -2.58 3.09
C GLU A 58 -17.82 -3.32 2.80
N ARG A 59 -18.97 -2.68 3.08
CA ARG A 59 -20.30 -3.26 2.80
C ARG A 59 -20.60 -3.43 1.31
N SER A 60 -19.79 -2.87 0.42
CA SER A 60 -19.96 -2.97 -1.02
C SER A 60 -18.67 -3.50 -1.67
N PRO A 61 -18.58 -4.81 -1.94
CA PRO A 61 -17.41 -5.41 -2.60
C PRO A 61 -17.02 -4.69 -3.89
N ALA A 62 -18.02 -4.29 -4.70
CA ALA A 62 -17.79 -3.54 -5.93
C ALA A 62 -17.11 -2.18 -5.72
N LEU A 63 -17.30 -1.51 -4.57
CA LEU A 63 -16.63 -0.24 -4.26
C LEU A 63 -15.19 -0.49 -3.83
N VAL A 64 -14.97 -1.49 -2.98
CA VAL A 64 -13.63 -1.91 -2.53
C VAL A 64 -12.78 -2.34 -3.74
N ASP A 65 -13.31 -3.19 -4.60
CA ASP A 65 -12.62 -3.66 -5.81
C ASP A 65 -12.34 -2.52 -6.79
N THR A 66 -13.29 -1.59 -6.96
CA THR A 66 -13.08 -0.43 -7.83
C THR A 66 -11.99 0.49 -7.27
N LEU A 67 -12.02 0.78 -5.97
CA LEU A 67 -11.01 1.62 -5.32
C LEU A 67 -9.62 0.96 -5.39
N ARG A 68 -9.51 -0.33 -5.07
CA ARG A 68 -8.26 -1.09 -5.13
C ARG A 68 -7.66 -1.08 -6.53
N THR A 69 -8.46 -1.38 -7.56
CA THR A 69 -7.99 -1.41 -8.95
C THR A 69 -7.62 -0.01 -9.44
N TRP A 70 -8.42 1.00 -9.10
CA TRP A 70 -8.15 2.38 -9.50
C TRP A 70 -6.87 2.94 -8.89
N LEU A 71 -6.61 2.69 -7.60
CA LEU A 71 -5.35 3.06 -6.95
C LEU A 71 -4.17 2.30 -7.56
N SER A 72 -4.31 1.01 -7.83
CA SER A 72 -3.27 0.18 -8.48
C SER A 72 -2.93 0.66 -9.88
N LEU A 73 -3.89 1.28 -10.58
CA LEU A 73 -3.73 1.85 -11.91
C LEU A 73 -3.50 3.36 -11.89
N HIS A 74 -3.01 3.89 -10.76
CA HIS A 74 -2.57 5.28 -10.58
C HIS A 74 -3.67 6.31 -10.89
N GLY A 75 -4.91 5.99 -10.54
CA GLY A 75 -6.05 6.87 -10.72
C GLY A 75 -6.63 6.91 -12.14
N SER A 76 -6.22 6.00 -13.02
CA SER A 76 -6.67 5.99 -14.41
C SER A 76 -8.09 5.44 -14.55
N TRP A 77 -9.02 6.30 -14.96
CA TRP A 77 -10.42 5.93 -15.22
C TRP A 77 -10.55 4.85 -16.28
N ASP A 78 -9.88 5.03 -17.42
CA ASP A 78 -10.05 4.16 -18.58
C ASP A 78 -9.36 2.80 -18.36
N ARG A 79 -8.16 2.78 -17.77
CA ARG A 79 -7.50 1.49 -17.44
C ARG A 79 -8.28 0.70 -16.40
N THR A 80 -8.86 1.39 -15.41
CA THR A 80 -9.70 0.73 -14.39
C THR A 80 -10.99 0.18 -14.99
N ALA A 81 -11.62 0.93 -15.89
CA ALA A 81 -12.81 0.50 -16.61
C ALA A 81 -12.56 -0.77 -17.40
N VAL A 82 -11.45 -0.83 -18.15
CA VAL A 82 -11.02 -2.02 -18.88
C VAL A 82 -10.73 -3.18 -17.94
N ALA A 83 -10.00 -2.95 -16.85
CA ALA A 83 -9.62 -4.00 -15.90
C ALA A 83 -10.82 -4.62 -15.15
N LEU A 84 -11.89 -3.84 -14.96
CA LEU A 84 -13.09 -4.28 -14.24
C LEU A 84 -14.25 -4.65 -15.17
N ASP A 85 -14.06 -4.59 -16.49
CA ASP A 85 -15.10 -4.79 -17.51
C ASP A 85 -16.36 -3.94 -17.26
N VAL A 86 -16.16 -2.65 -16.99
CA VAL A 86 -17.24 -1.67 -16.78
C VAL A 86 -17.01 -0.42 -17.59
N HIS A 87 -18.07 0.37 -17.77
CA HIS A 87 -17.93 1.69 -18.39
C HIS A 87 -17.16 2.68 -17.49
N ARG A 88 -16.35 3.58 -18.07
CA ARG A 88 -15.59 4.61 -17.35
C ARG A 88 -16.42 5.48 -16.40
N ASN A 89 -17.68 5.76 -16.75
CA ASN A 89 -18.58 6.52 -15.89
C ASN A 89 -18.96 5.75 -14.62
N THR A 90 -19.08 4.42 -14.69
CA THR A 90 -19.30 3.57 -13.52
C THR A 90 -18.12 3.67 -12.56
N VAL A 91 -16.88 3.67 -13.07
CA VAL A 91 -15.69 3.86 -12.22
C VAL A 91 -15.73 5.23 -11.54
N ARG A 92 -15.98 6.31 -12.28
CA ARG A 92 -16.08 7.66 -11.72
C ARG A 92 -17.15 7.77 -10.64
N GLN A 93 -18.33 7.20 -10.88
CA GLN A 93 -19.43 7.20 -9.90
C GLN A 93 -19.07 6.41 -8.63
N ARG A 94 -18.44 5.24 -8.79
CA ARG A 94 -18.01 4.41 -7.65
C ARG A 94 -16.90 5.11 -6.84
N ILE A 95 -15.91 5.71 -7.49
CA ILE A 95 -14.85 6.46 -6.79
C ILE A 95 -15.42 7.70 -6.10
N ALA A 96 -16.29 8.47 -6.75
CA ALA A 96 -16.98 9.59 -6.10
C ALA A 96 -17.79 9.13 -4.87
N ARG A 97 -18.46 7.97 -4.97
CA ARG A 97 -19.16 7.36 -3.84
C ARG A 97 -18.22 6.91 -2.73
N CYS A 98 -17.04 6.36 -3.05
CA CYS A 98 -16.02 6.05 -2.05
C CYS A 98 -15.57 7.32 -1.32
N GLY A 99 -15.25 8.40 -2.03
CA GLY A 99 -14.84 9.67 -1.40
C GLY A 99 -15.92 10.23 -0.48
N ALA A 100 -17.19 10.17 -0.89
CA ALA A 100 -18.31 10.58 -0.05
C ALA A 100 -18.51 9.70 1.20
N LEU A 101 -18.36 8.38 1.10
CA LEU A 101 -18.51 7.47 2.23
C LEU A 101 -17.33 7.52 3.21
N LEU A 102 -16.13 7.77 2.70
CA LEU A 102 -14.90 7.89 3.48
C LEU A 102 -14.68 9.32 4.01
N GLU A 103 -15.53 10.27 3.60
CA GLU A 103 -15.39 11.70 3.90
C GLU A 103 -13.98 12.22 3.52
N ALA A 104 -13.47 11.77 2.38
CA ALA A 104 -12.09 11.95 1.97
C ALA A 104 -11.97 12.51 0.54
N ASP A 105 -10.99 13.39 0.33
CA ASP A 105 -10.65 13.90 -0.99
C ASP A 105 -9.76 12.91 -1.74
N LEU A 106 -10.37 12.18 -2.68
CA LEU A 106 -9.65 11.22 -3.51
C LEU A 106 -8.83 11.89 -4.63
N ASP A 107 -8.79 13.21 -4.75
CA ASP A 107 -7.81 13.89 -5.62
C ASP A 107 -6.49 14.20 -4.88
N ASP A 108 -6.49 14.15 -3.55
CA ASP A 108 -5.29 14.32 -2.73
C ASP A 108 -4.39 13.05 -2.81
N PRO A 109 -3.11 13.18 -3.23
CA PRO A 109 -2.18 12.07 -3.28
C PRO A 109 -1.88 11.44 -1.91
N ASP A 110 -1.92 12.22 -0.82
CA ASP A 110 -1.67 11.71 0.53
C ASP A 110 -2.82 10.81 0.99
N VAL A 111 -4.06 11.23 0.72
CA VAL A 111 -5.28 10.41 0.95
C VAL A 111 -5.23 9.12 0.14
N ARG A 112 -4.88 9.20 -1.15
CA ARG A 112 -4.73 8.00 -2.00
C ARG A 112 -3.69 7.04 -1.45
N MET A 113 -2.59 7.57 -0.93
CA MET A 113 -1.51 6.76 -0.36
C MET A 113 -1.97 6.06 0.93
N GLU A 114 -2.63 6.77 1.83
CA GLU A 114 -3.19 6.20 3.06
C GLU A 114 -4.19 5.06 2.75
N LEU A 115 -5.12 5.30 1.83
CA LEU A 115 -6.10 4.29 1.42
C LEU A 115 -5.45 3.08 0.74
N TRP A 116 -4.42 3.31 -0.08
CA TRP A 116 -3.65 2.20 -0.67
C TRP A 116 -2.97 1.36 0.40
N PHE A 117 -2.41 1.99 1.44
CA PHE A 117 -1.84 1.24 2.57
C PHE A 117 -2.92 0.46 3.31
N ALA A 118 -4.05 1.09 3.66
CA ALA A 118 -5.15 0.42 4.35
C ALA A 118 -5.66 -0.82 3.58
N LEU A 119 -5.88 -0.70 2.26
CA LEU A 119 -6.36 -1.80 1.41
C LEU A 119 -5.39 -2.97 1.26
N ARG A 120 -4.11 -2.80 1.63
CA ARG A 120 -3.10 -3.87 1.64
C ARG A 120 -3.01 -4.60 2.99
N ARG A 121 -3.74 -4.13 4.01
CA ARG A 121 -3.80 -4.73 5.34
C ARG A 121 -5.08 -5.56 5.55
N THR A 122 -6.08 -5.36 4.69
CA THR A 122 -7.34 -6.14 4.60
C THR A 122 -7.23 -7.25 3.56
#